data_AF-A0A372RBI0-F1
#
_entry.id   AF-A0A372RBI0-F1
#
_cell.length_a   1.000
_cell.length_b   1.000
_cell.length_c   1.000
_cell.angle_alpha   90.00
_cell.angle_beta   90.00
_cell.angle_gamma   90.00
#
_symmetry.space_group_name_H-M   'P 1'
#
loop_
_entity.id
_entity.type
_entity.pdbx_description
1 polymer ?
#
loop_
_entity_poly.entity_id
_entity_poly.type
_entity_poly.pdbx_seq_one_letter_code
_entity_poly.pdbx_strand_id
1 'polypeptide(L)'
;MTVEEQIRYLHKSQEHLAKSITIILSDLKLCPATANLTYSDQVSKRKGKDVKFMMGSSIRCHPIVRMKVVNTRMEKMQILRWAKNLKDVLTPKQLKNCRHPLGNCSELVPWEAMVGKRLSLRKCVILYMRTITLPVEDQLSKTLQLCLKCNYVKEKVKERHVAMILLS
;
A
#
# COMPACT_ATOMS: atom_id res chain seq x y z
N MET A 1 2.33 -10.42 24.44
CA MET A 1 1.53 -9.43 23.69
C MET A 1 0.54 -10.19 22.81
N THR A 2 -0.76 -9.93 22.93
CA THR A 2 -1.79 -10.55 22.08
C THR A 2 -1.71 -10.04 20.64
N VAL A 3 -2.47 -10.64 19.72
CA VAL A 3 -2.55 -10.16 18.33
C VAL A 3 -3.18 -8.77 18.28
N GLU A 4 -4.20 -8.54 19.09
CA GLU A 4 -4.92 -7.27 19.19
C GLU A 4 -3.99 -6.16 19.72
N GLU A 5 -3.15 -6.48 20.70
CA GLU A 5 -2.13 -5.56 21.21
C GLU A 5 -1.07 -5.22 20.16
N GLN A 6 -0.62 -6.22 19.38
CA GLN A 6 0.29 -6.01 18.25
C GLN A 6 -0.33 -5.10 17.18
N ILE A 7 -1.58 -5.36 16.78
CA ILE A 7 -2.29 -4.55 15.78
C ILE A 7 -2.43 -3.10 16.29
N ARG A 8 -2.83 -2.92 17.55
CA ARG A 8 -2.95 -1.59 18.17
C ARG A 8 -1.61 -0.86 18.20
N TYR A 9 -0.53 -1.57 18.52
CA TYR A 9 0.82 -1.01 18.47
C TYR A 9 1.18 -0.56 17.05
N LEU A 10 0.93 -1.38 16.03
CA LEU A 10 1.20 -1.04 14.63
C LEU A 10 0.39 0.18 14.15
N HIS A 11 -0.88 0.30 14.56
CA HIS A 11 -1.70 1.47 14.22
C HIS A 11 -1.12 2.76 14.81
N LYS A 12 -0.71 2.73 16.09
CA LYS A 12 -0.03 3.86 16.74
C LYS A 12 1.32 4.18 16.08
N SER A 13 2.09 3.15 15.74
CA SER A 13 3.37 3.34 15.04
C SER A 13 3.20 3.97 13.67
N GLN A 14 2.15 3.61 12.93
CA GLN A 14 1.81 4.25 11.66
C GLN A 14 1.46 5.74 11.84
N GLU A 15 0.69 6.08 12.88
CA GLU A 15 0.35 7.48 13.20
C GLU A 15 1.58 8.30 13.61
N HIS A 16 2.49 7.72 14.40
CA HIS A 16 3.75 8.37 14.73
C HIS A 16 4.62 8.58 13.50
N LEU A 17 4.73 7.57 12.61
CA LEU A 17 5.46 7.70 11.35
C LEU A 17 4.88 8.85 10.50
N ALA A 18 3.56 8.95 10.39
CA ALA A 18 2.90 10.04 9.68
C ALA A 18 3.25 11.43 10.23
N LYS A 19 3.25 11.58 11.57
CA LYS A 19 3.67 12.81 12.24
C LYS A 19 5.15 13.12 11.96
N SER A 20 6.03 12.14 12.13
CA SER A 20 7.47 12.32 11.88
C SER A 20 7.77 12.70 10.42
N ILE A 21 7.10 12.07 9.45
CA ILE A 21 7.24 12.44 8.02
C ILE A 21 6.87 13.90 7.80
N THR A 22 5.78 14.37 8.40
CA THR A 22 5.31 15.76 8.25
C THR A 22 6.27 16.77 8.89
N ILE A 23 6.90 16.41 10.02
CA ILE A 23 7.91 17.24 10.69
C ILE A 23 9.20 17.33 9.85
N ILE A 24 9.66 16.19 9.31
CA ILE A 24 10.91 16.12 8.54
C ILE A 24 10.74 16.77 7.15
N LEU A 25 9.61 16.54 6.49
CA LEU A 25 9.31 17.06 5.15
C LEU A 25 8.38 18.27 5.25
N SER A 26 8.94 19.39 5.72
CA SER A 26 8.22 20.65 5.88
C SER A 26 7.71 21.24 4.57
N ASP A 27 8.34 20.93 3.43
CA ASP A 27 7.77 21.24 2.11
C ASP A 27 6.60 20.30 1.80
N LEU A 28 5.38 20.78 2.03
CA LEU A 28 4.13 20.07 1.76
C LEU A 28 3.99 19.62 0.29
N LYS A 29 4.71 20.23 -0.66
CA LYS A 29 4.70 19.80 -2.07
C LYS A 29 5.49 18.51 -2.27
N LEU A 30 6.45 18.22 -1.40
CA LEU A 30 7.30 17.03 -1.40
C LEU A 30 6.92 16.02 -0.30
N CYS A 31 6.05 16.39 0.64
CA CYS A 31 5.55 15.46 1.64
C CYS A 31 4.65 14.39 0.99
N PRO A 32 4.88 13.08 1.22
CA PRO A 32 3.98 12.02 0.80
C PRO A 32 2.52 12.36 1.11
N ALA A 33 1.58 11.95 0.25
CA ALA A 33 0.16 12.21 0.47
C ALA A 33 -0.48 11.20 1.42
N THR A 34 0.15 10.05 1.62
CA THR A 34 -0.40 8.93 2.37
C THR A 34 0.71 8.05 2.96
N ALA A 35 0.40 7.38 4.08
CA ALA A 35 1.18 6.30 4.65
C ALA A 35 0.29 5.06 4.81
N ASN A 36 0.80 3.90 4.44
CA ASN A 36 0.11 2.61 4.50
C ASN A 36 0.79 1.68 5.50
N LEU A 37 -0.02 0.87 6.16
CA LEU A 37 0.34 -0.28 6.95
C LEU A 37 -0.38 -1.48 6.35
N THR A 38 0.36 -2.55 6.11
CA THR A 38 -0.22 -3.84 5.75
C THR A 38 0.34 -4.91 6.64
N TYR A 39 -0.54 -5.79 7.12
CA TYR A 39 -0.16 -6.87 8.00
C TYR A 39 -0.92 -8.15 7.69
N SER A 40 -0.33 -9.28 8.06
CA SER A 40 -0.96 -10.60 8.01
C SER A 40 -0.99 -11.18 9.41
N ASP A 41 -2.12 -11.77 9.77
CA ASP A 41 -2.35 -12.44 11.05
C ASP A 41 -1.92 -13.92 11.04
N GLN A 42 -1.18 -14.37 10.01
CA GLN A 42 -0.80 -15.78 9.87
C GLN A 42 0.08 -16.23 11.04
N VAL A 43 -0.60 -16.89 11.99
CA VAL A 43 -0.07 -17.47 13.21
C VAL A 43 1.10 -18.39 12.92
N SER A 44 2.28 -18.08 13.46
CA SER A 44 3.38 -19.04 13.51
C SER A 44 2.98 -20.18 14.46
N LYS A 45 2.92 -21.41 13.95
CA LYS A 45 2.61 -22.59 14.79
C LYS A 45 3.74 -22.96 15.77
N ARG A 46 4.88 -22.27 15.75
CA ARG A 46 6.11 -22.69 16.45
C ARG A 46 6.71 -21.66 17.43
N LYS A 47 6.33 -20.36 17.38
CA LYS A 47 6.92 -19.31 18.24
C LYS A 47 5.91 -18.39 18.94
N GLY A 48 4.61 -18.66 18.82
CA GLY A 48 3.55 -17.73 19.23
C GLY A 48 2.91 -17.02 18.04
N LYS A 49 1.86 -16.23 18.28
CA LYS A 49 1.15 -15.45 17.26
C LYS A 49 1.91 -14.15 16.97
N ASP A 50 2.78 -14.16 15.95
CA ASP A 50 3.50 -12.97 15.50
C ASP A 50 2.83 -12.36 14.25
N VAL A 51 2.49 -11.06 14.32
CA VAL A 51 1.95 -10.30 13.19
C VAL A 51 3.09 -9.85 12.29
N LYS A 52 3.12 -10.32 11.04
CA LYS A 52 4.04 -9.80 10.02
C LYS A 52 3.45 -8.55 9.40
N PHE A 53 4.25 -7.50 9.25
CA PHE A 53 3.79 -6.23 8.69
C PHE A 53 4.80 -5.57 7.76
N MET A 54 4.31 -4.64 6.94
CA MET A 54 5.09 -3.73 6.13
C MET A 54 4.42 -2.36 6.16
N MET A 55 5.23 -1.31 6.20
CA MET A 55 4.77 0.07 6.06
C MET A 55 5.34 0.69 4.79
N GLY A 56 4.65 1.69 4.28
CA GLY A 56 5.11 2.43 3.12
C GLY A 56 4.40 3.76 2.96
N SER A 57 4.89 4.61 2.06
CA SER A 57 4.29 5.90 1.77
C SER A 57 4.05 6.07 0.26
N SER A 58 3.18 7.02 -0.08
CA SER A 58 3.05 7.42 -1.48
C SER A 58 4.27 8.21 -1.92
N ILE A 59 4.58 8.13 -3.21
CA ILE A 59 5.72 8.85 -3.78
C ILE A 59 5.27 10.27 -4.12
N ARG A 60 5.83 11.25 -3.41
CA ARG A 60 5.73 12.66 -3.78
C ARG A 60 7.14 13.25 -3.72
N CYS A 61 7.77 13.35 -4.88
CA CYS A 61 9.11 13.92 -5.03
C CYS A 61 9.24 14.54 -6.43
N HIS A 62 10.42 15.09 -6.74
CA HIS A 62 10.68 15.69 -8.04
C HIS A 62 10.22 14.75 -9.19
N PRO A 63 9.52 15.24 -10.23
CA PRO A 63 8.88 14.39 -11.23
C PRO A 63 9.81 13.33 -11.86
N ILE A 64 11.07 13.69 -12.10
CA ILE A 64 12.09 12.78 -12.63
C ILE A 64 12.36 11.62 -11.67
N VAL A 65 12.56 11.91 -10.38
CA VAL A 65 12.80 10.88 -9.35
C VAL A 65 11.55 10.03 -9.17
N ARG A 66 10.36 10.66 -9.13
CA ARG A 66 9.08 9.95 -9.03
C ARG A 66 8.91 8.94 -10.15
N MET A 67 9.19 9.34 -11.39
CA MET A 67 9.10 8.44 -12.54
C MET A 67 10.13 7.30 -12.48
N LYS A 68 11.37 7.57 -12.04
CA LYS A 68 12.38 6.51 -11.82
C LYS A 68 11.88 5.47 -10.82
N VAL A 69 11.41 5.88 -9.64
CA VAL A 69 10.92 4.95 -8.60
C VAL A 69 9.71 4.15 -9.11
N VAL A 70 8.77 4.82 -9.76
CA VAL A 70 7.59 4.19 -10.39
C VAL A 70 7.97 3.14 -11.42
N ASN A 71 8.92 3.45 -12.30
CA ASN A 71 9.37 2.51 -13.33
C ASN A 71 10.07 1.29 -12.70
N THR A 72 10.95 1.52 -11.72
CA THR A 72 11.58 0.44 -10.95
C THR A 72 10.53 -0.47 -10.28
N ARG A 73 9.46 0.11 -9.72
CA ARG A 73 8.33 -0.65 -9.17
C ARG A 73 7.63 -1.47 -10.26
N MET A 74 7.31 -0.87 -11.41
CA MET A 74 6.67 -1.58 -12.54
C MET A 74 7.53 -2.73 -13.09
N GLU A 75 8.85 -2.60 -13.03
CA GLU A 75 9.80 -3.66 -13.43
C GLU A 75 9.84 -4.80 -12.42
N LYS A 76 9.97 -4.47 -11.13
CA LYS A 76 10.15 -5.46 -10.05
C LYS A 76 8.84 -6.11 -9.59
N MET A 77 7.73 -5.39 -9.65
CA MET A 77 6.44 -5.83 -9.10
C MET A 77 5.55 -6.43 -10.20
N GLN A 78 5.51 -7.76 -10.27
CA GLN A 78 4.72 -8.48 -11.27
C GLN A 78 3.22 -8.15 -11.20
N ILE A 79 2.71 -7.88 -10.00
CA ILE A 79 1.33 -7.45 -9.77
C ILE A 79 0.96 -6.15 -10.50
N LEU A 80 1.90 -5.21 -10.65
CA LEU A 80 1.68 -3.99 -11.43
C LEU A 80 1.71 -4.27 -12.94
N ARG A 81 2.48 -5.29 -13.37
CA ARG A 81 2.46 -5.74 -14.76
C ARG A 81 1.11 -6.33 -15.15
N TRP A 82 0.43 -7.00 -14.24
CA TRP A 82 -0.94 -7.51 -14.44
C TRP A 82 -1.99 -6.41 -14.60
N ALA A 83 -1.67 -5.20 -14.14
CA ALA A 83 -2.53 -4.03 -14.24
C ALA A 83 -2.08 -3.03 -15.33
N LYS A 84 -1.23 -3.45 -16.28
CA LYS A 84 -0.74 -2.56 -17.35
C LYS A 84 -1.85 -2.04 -18.26
N ASN A 85 -2.90 -2.83 -18.47
CA ASN A 85 -4.09 -2.49 -19.26
C ASN A 85 -5.09 -1.59 -18.53
N LEU A 86 -4.74 -1.05 -17.36
CA LEU A 86 -5.61 -0.15 -16.57
C LEU A 86 -6.14 1.03 -17.39
N LYS A 87 -5.34 1.57 -18.32
CA LYS A 87 -5.74 2.70 -19.16
C LYS A 87 -6.87 2.35 -20.14
N ASP A 88 -6.95 1.08 -20.53
CA ASP A 88 -7.96 0.60 -21.49
C ASP A 88 -9.32 0.35 -20.80
N VAL A 89 -9.31 0.22 -19.47
CA VAL A 89 -10.49 -0.07 -18.65
C VAL A 89 -11.09 1.17 -18.00
N LEU A 90 -10.26 2.17 -17.67
CA LEU A 90 -10.73 3.38 -17.01
C LEU A 90 -11.29 4.41 -18.00
N THR A 91 -12.44 5.00 -17.65
CA THR A 91 -13.01 6.10 -18.42
C THR A 91 -12.11 7.35 -18.37
N PRO A 92 -12.21 8.26 -19.37
CA PRO A 92 -11.46 9.53 -19.35
C PRO A 92 -11.70 10.35 -18.07
N LYS A 93 -12.92 10.35 -17.52
CA LYS A 93 -13.26 11.03 -16.26
C LYS A 93 -12.53 10.43 -15.06
N GLN A 94 -12.47 9.09 -14.98
CA GLN A 94 -11.74 8.38 -13.93
C GLN A 94 -10.22 8.63 -14.02
N LEU A 95 -9.66 8.64 -15.23
CA LEU A 95 -8.25 8.97 -15.45
C LEU A 95 -7.93 10.41 -15.05
N LYS A 96 -8.82 11.37 -15.36
CA LYS A 96 -8.67 12.77 -14.97
C LYS A 96 -8.64 12.98 -13.46
N ASN A 97 -9.39 12.17 -12.72
CA ASN A 97 -9.46 12.19 -11.26
C ASN A 97 -8.31 11.45 -10.57
N CYS A 98 -7.57 10.59 -11.30
CA CYS A 98 -6.47 9.78 -10.76
C CYS A 98 -5.21 9.94 -11.63
N ARG A 99 -4.55 11.09 -11.50
CA ARG A 99 -3.44 11.51 -12.38
C ARG A 99 -2.07 10.95 -12.02
N HIS A 100 -1.86 10.46 -10.80
CA HIS A 100 -0.57 9.89 -10.39
C HIS A 100 -0.28 8.61 -11.18
N PRO A 101 0.98 8.25 -11.45
CA PRO A 101 1.27 7.00 -12.17
C PRO A 101 0.87 5.74 -11.36
N LEU A 102 0.69 4.62 -12.06
CA LEU A 102 0.59 3.31 -11.43
C LEU A 102 1.91 2.99 -10.73
N GLY A 103 1.90 2.48 -9.50
CA GLY A 103 3.12 2.34 -8.68
C GLY A 103 3.36 3.47 -7.69
N ASN A 104 2.59 4.57 -7.74
CA ASN A 104 2.80 5.73 -6.86
C ASN A 104 2.24 5.58 -5.44
N CYS A 105 1.14 4.85 -5.30
CA CYS A 105 0.36 4.77 -4.07
C CYS A 105 1.08 4.00 -2.96
N SER A 106 0.82 4.39 -1.71
CA SER A 106 1.35 3.72 -0.51
C SER A 106 0.85 2.28 -0.39
N GLU A 107 -0.37 2.04 -0.86
CA GLU A 107 -1.09 0.75 -0.82
C GLU A 107 -0.42 -0.31 -1.70
N LEU A 108 0.48 0.12 -2.60
CA LEU A 108 1.25 -0.75 -3.47
C LEU A 108 2.55 -1.24 -2.82
N VAL A 109 3.07 -0.53 -1.81
CA VAL A 109 4.35 -0.87 -1.15
C VAL A 109 4.38 -2.30 -0.61
N PRO A 110 3.35 -2.79 0.11
CA PRO A 110 3.34 -4.17 0.63
C PRO A 110 3.45 -5.23 -0.46
N TRP A 111 3.05 -4.88 -1.68
CA TRP A 111 3.04 -5.79 -2.81
C TRP A 111 4.42 -5.89 -3.47
N GLU A 112 5.40 -5.07 -3.06
CA GLU A 112 6.81 -5.20 -3.46
C GLU A 112 7.38 -6.56 -2.99
N ALA A 113 6.90 -7.06 -1.85
CA ALA A 113 7.27 -8.37 -1.34
C ALA A 113 6.58 -9.54 -2.07
N MET A 114 5.55 -9.28 -2.87
CA MET A 114 4.82 -10.30 -3.62
C MET A 114 5.43 -10.53 -5.00
N VAL A 115 6.40 -11.45 -5.04
CA VAL A 115 6.97 -11.94 -6.30
C VAL A 115 5.91 -12.83 -6.95
N GLY A 116 5.36 -12.43 -8.10
CA GLY A 116 4.25 -13.13 -8.78
C GLY A 116 4.58 -14.50 -9.38
N LYS A 117 5.60 -15.19 -8.86
CA LYS A 117 5.69 -16.64 -8.98
C LYS A 117 4.42 -17.21 -8.37
N ARG A 118 3.74 -18.12 -9.08
CA ARG A 118 2.61 -18.87 -8.53
C ARG A 118 3.07 -19.46 -7.21
N LEU A 119 2.67 -18.83 -6.09
CA LEU A 119 2.81 -19.40 -4.76
C LEU A 119 2.12 -20.75 -4.88
N SER A 120 2.91 -21.81 -4.87
CA SER A 120 2.52 -23.16 -5.30
C SER A 120 1.32 -23.63 -4.50
N LEU A 121 0.09 -23.38 -4.97
CA LEU A 121 -1.22 -23.88 -4.49
C LEU A 121 -1.48 -23.88 -2.97
N ARG A 122 -0.60 -23.32 -2.15
CA ARG A 122 -0.63 -23.44 -0.69
C ARG A 122 -0.62 -22.04 -0.11
N LYS A 123 -1.86 -21.54 -0.03
CA LYS A 123 -2.37 -20.42 0.79
C LYS A 123 -2.31 -19.05 0.11
N CYS A 124 -3.46 -18.69 -0.48
CA CYS A 124 -3.89 -17.31 -0.58
C CYS A 124 -3.71 -16.65 0.80
N VAL A 125 -2.89 -15.61 0.87
CA VAL A 125 -2.60 -14.89 2.12
C VAL A 125 -3.68 -13.83 2.33
N ILE A 126 -4.22 -13.73 3.55
CA ILE A 126 -5.07 -12.60 3.94
C ILE A 126 -4.15 -11.46 4.38
N LEU A 127 -4.31 -10.31 3.74
CA LEU A 127 -3.59 -9.09 4.05
C LEU A 127 -4.59 -8.03 4.50
N TYR A 128 -4.40 -7.52 5.71
CA TYR A 128 -5.12 -6.38 6.24
C TYR A 128 -4.36 -5.11 5.90
N MET A 129 -5.07 -4.06 5.53
CA MET A 129 -4.46 -2.83 5.05
C MET A 129 -5.15 -1.60 5.63
N ARG A 130 -4.35 -0.73 6.22
CA ARG A 130 -4.75 0.57 6.76
C ARG A 130 -3.94 1.66 6.08
N THR A 131 -4.58 2.59 5.39
CA THR A 131 -3.92 3.75 4.79
C THR A 131 -4.42 5.03 5.43
N ILE A 132 -3.52 5.94 5.79
CA ILE A 132 -3.84 7.25 6.35
C ILE A 132 -3.31 8.38 5.47
N THR A 133 -3.97 9.54 5.50
CA THR A 133 -3.62 10.74 4.72
C THR A 133 -2.57 11.62 5.40
N LEU A 134 -1.83 12.38 4.60
CA LEU A 134 -0.83 13.38 4.98
C LEU A 134 -0.99 14.65 4.10
N PRO A 135 -0.70 15.87 4.59
CA PRO A 135 -0.30 16.25 5.95
C PRO A 135 -1.50 16.28 6.91
N VAL A 136 -1.24 15.99 8.18
CA VAL A 136 -2.27 16.01 9.23
C VAL A 136 -2.13 17.32 10.00
N GLU A 137 -2.88 18.36 9.61
CA GLU A 137 -3.15 19.50 10.50
C GLU A 137 -4.21 19.03 11.51
N ASP A 138 -3.83 18.86 12.79
CA ASP A 138 -4.64 18.63 14.01
C ASP A 138 -5.87 17.69 13.96
N GLN A 139 -6.12 17.00 12.85
CA GLN A 139 -7.27 16.13 12.64
C GLN A 139 -6.88 14.67 12.81
N LEU A 140 -7.86 13.86 13.22
CA LEU A 140 -7.72 12.41 13.20
C LEU A 140 -7.34 11.96 11.78
N SER A 141 -6.22 11.24 11.66
CA SER A 141 -5.81 10.59 10.41
C SER A 141 -6.97 9.77 9.86
N LYS A 142 -7.52 10.16 8.70
CA LYS A 142 -8.66 9.47 8.11
C LYS A 142 -8.17 8.22 7.38
N THR A 143 -8.75 7.07 7.71
CA THR A 143 -8.53 5.84 6.94
C THR A 143 -9.06 6.04 5.53
N LEU A 144 -8.20 5.87 4.52
CA LEU A 144 -8.54 6.09 3.12
C LEU A 144 -9.06 4.80 2.49
N GLN A 145 -10.13 4.91 1.71
CA GLN A 145 -10.49 3.91 0.71
C GLN A 145 -9.44 3.87 -0.40
N LEU A 146 -9.20 2.69 -0.97
CA LEU A 146 -8.25 2.54 -2.06
C LEU A 146 -8.61 3.45 -3.25
N CYS A 147 -7.59 4.06 -3.87
CA CYS A 147 -7.81 4.74 -5.14
C CYS A 147 -8.20 3.73 -6.25
N LEU A 148 -8.76 4.23 -7.35
CA LEU A 148 -9.19 3.40 -8.49
C LEU A 148 -8.08 2.47 -9.02
N LYS A 149 -6.83 2.94 -9.05
CA LYS A 149 -5.69 2.14 -9.53
C LYS A 149 -5.34 1.03 -8.55
N CYS A 150 -5.33 1.32 -7.25
CA CYS A 150 -5.07 0.31 -6.23
C CYS A 150 -6.20 -0.71 -6.13
N ASN A 151 -7.46 -0.28 -6.27
CA ASN A 151 -8.60 -1.20 -6.39
C ASN A 151 -8.45 -2.14 -7.59
N TYR A 152 -8.11 -1.61 -8.77
CA TYR A 152 -7.92 -2.45 -9.94
C TYR A 152 -6.81 -3.50 -9.76
N VAL A 153 -5.68 -3.10 -9.18
CA VAL A 153 -4.60 -4.04 -8.90
C VAL A 153 -5.01 -5.07 -7.84
N LYS A 154 -5.75 -4.66 -6.80
CA LYS A 154 -6.32 -5.59 -5.79
C LYS A 154 -7.18 -6.66 -6.46
N GLU A 155 -8.03 -6.30 -7.42
CA GLU A 155 -8.81 -7.29 -8.18
C GLU A 155 -7.90 -8.20 -9.01
N LYS A 156 -6.85 -7.68 -9.65
CA LYS A 156 -5.89 -8.50 -10.41
C LYS A 156 -5.10 -9.48 -9.55
N VAL A 157 -4.83 -9.14 -8.30
CA VAL A 157 -4.20 -10.00 -7.29
C VAL A 157 -5.16 -11.11 -6.88
N LYS A 158 -6.44 -10.77 -6.66
CA LYS A 158 -7.52 -11.72 -6.31
C LYS A 158 -7.80 -12.73 -7.43
N GLU A 159 -7.98 -12.26 -8.66
CA GLU A 159 -8.18 -13.11 -9.86
C GLU A 159 -7.08 -14.18 -10.01
N ARG A 160 -5.85 -13.83 -9.62
CA ARG A 160 -4.68 -14.71 -9.70
C ARG A 160 -4.41 -15.51 -8.44
N HIS A 161 -5.30 -15.44 -7.45
CA HIS A 161 -5.25 -16.22 -6.21
C HIS A 161 -3.94 -16.02 -5.41
N VAL A 162 -3.35 -14.84 -5.49
CA VAL A 162 -2.10 -14.52 -4.77
C VAL A 162 -2.39 -14.14 -3.32
N ALA A 163 -3.34 -13.23 -3.11
CA ALA A 163 -3.73 -12.75 -1.80
C ALA A 163 -5.18 -12.23 -1.80
N MET A 164 -5.80 -12.22 -0.63
CA MET A 164 -7.06 -11.52 -0.36
C MET A 164 -6.75 -10.28 0.48
N ILE A 165 -7.17 -9.12 0.00
CA ILE A 165 -6.84 -7.83 0.63
C ILE A 165 -8.08 -7.25 1.31
N LEU A 166 -8.03 -7.13 2.64
CA LEU A 166 -9.07 -6.58 3.49
C LEU A 166 -8.65 -5.20 4.00
N LEU A 167 -9.58 -4.25 4.01
CA LEU A 167 -9.35 -2.93 4.56
C LEU A 167 -9.67 -2.96 6.05
N SER A 168 -8.78 -2.39 6.87
CA SER A 168 -8.87 -2.35 8.34
C SER A 168 -9.03 -0.93 8.86
#